data_AF-W5YW38-F1
#
_entry.id   AF-W5YW38-F1
#
_cell.length_a   1.000
_cell.length_b   1.000
_cell.length_c   1.000
_cell.angle_alpha   90.00
_cell.angle_beta   90.00
_cell.angle_gamma   90.00
#
_symmetry.space_group_name_H-M   'P 1'
#
loop_
_entity.id
_entity.type
_entity.pdbx_description
1 polymer ?
#
loop_
_entity_poly.entity_id
_entity_poly.type
_entity_poly.pdbx_seq_one_letter_code
_entity_poly.pdbx_strand_id
1 'polypeptide(L)'
;MPETVCQQAIERVMTYLRDDGVELDAETCRQVLRLVDSAMKDGGGLDLPARCIELVPDYFNLPGMDIPAPIPPLMRGHLGYYPHD
;
A
#
# COMPACT_ATOMS: atom_id res chain seq x y z
N MET A 1 2.55 0.44 -27.28
CA MET A 1 3.96 0.06 -27.01
C MET A 1 3.93 -0.75 -25.74
N PRO A 2 4.46 -1.98 -25.68
CA PRO A 2 4.61 -2.67 -24.41
C PRO A 2 5.55 -1.85 -23.54
N GLU A 3 5.12 -1.53 -22.33
CA GLU A 3 5.96 -0.84 -21.35
C GLU A 3 7.14 -1.73 -20.97
N THR A 4 8.28 -1.12 -20.71
CA THR A 4 9.45 -1.88 -20.24
C THR A 4 9.15 -2.44 -18.85
N VAL A 5 9.70 -3.61 -18.52
CA VAL A 5 9.50 -4.26 -17.20
C VAL A 5 9.87 -3.32 -16.04
N CYS A 6 10.88 -2.46 -16.23
CA CYS A 6 11.27 -1.42 -15.27
C CYS A 6 10.16 -0.38 -15.06
N GLN A 7 9.54 0.10 -16.14
CA GLN A 7 8.44 1.07 -16.05
C GLN A 7 7.25 0.48 -15.30
N GLN A 8 6.88 -0.76 -15.60
CA GLN A 8 5.80 -1.45 -14.90
C GLN A 8 6.10 -1.63 -13.40
N ALA A 9 7.35 -1.96 -13.04
CA ALA A 9 7.76 -2.08 -11.66
C ALA A 9 7.67 -0.72 -10.91
N ILE A 10 8.15 0.36 -11.54
CA ILE A 10 8.07 1.71 -10.98
C ILE A 10 6.63 2.13 -10.75
N GLU A 11 5.77 1.99 -11.78
CA GLU A 11 4.35 2.34 -11.68
C GLU A 11 3.66 1.53 -10.59
N ARG A 12 3.94 0.23 -10.50
CA ARG A 12 3.34 -0.64 -9.49
C ARG A 12 3.68 -0.20 -8.07
N VAL A 13 4.94 0.14 -7.81
CA VAL A 13 5.39 0.64 -6.50
C VAL A 13 4.78 2.01 -6.20
N MET A 14 4.79 2.94 -7.15
CA MET A 14 4.19 4.27 -6.93
C MET A 14 2.69 4.19 -6.65
N THR A 15 1.96 3.33 -7.36
CA THR A 15 0.54 3.07 -7.10
C THR A 15 0.34 2.50 -5.69
N TYR A 16 1.13 1.49 -5.31
CA TYR A 16 1.04 0.88 -3.98
C TYR A 16 1.25 1.91 -2.87
N LEU A 17 2.30 2.75 -2.98
CA LEU A 17 2.60 3.80 -2.01
C LEU A 17 1.49 4.84 -1.92
N ARG A 18 0.93 5.24 -3.06
CA ARG A 18 -0.20 6.19 -3.08
C ARG A 18 -1.45 5.60 -2.42
N ASP A 19 -1.76 4.35 -2.70
CA ASP A 19 -2.92 3.65 -2.13
C ASP A 19 -2.77 3.49 -0.60
N ASP A 20 -1.54 3.33 -0.13
CA ASP A 20 -1.20 3.27 1.30
C ASP A 20 -1.10 4.67 1.95
N GLY A 21 -1.32 5.75 1.19
CA GLY A 21 -1.35 7.12 1.73
C GLY A 21 0.02 7.80 1.86
N VAL A 22 1.07 7.24 1.25
CA VAL A 22 2.39 7.88 1.19
C VAL A 22 2.38 9.01 0.16
N GLU A 23 2.86 10.20 0.54
CA GLU A 23 3.00 11.32 -0.38
C GLU A 23 4.14 11.07 -1.40
N LEU A 24 3.82 11.25 -2.68
CA LEU A 24 4.77 11.08 -3.78
C LEU A 24 5.58 12.37 -4.00
N ASP A 25 6.50 12.66 -3.09
CA ASP A 25 7.45 13.75 -3.23
C ASP A 25 8.73 13.33 -3.99
N ALA A 26 9.67 14.26 -4.14
CA ALA A 26 10.93 14.01 -4.83
C ALA A 26 11.82 12.96 -4.12
N GLU A 27 11.73 12.84 -2.80
CA GLU A 27 12.52 11.86 -2.03
C GLU A 27 11.91 10.47 -2.16
N THR A 28 10.58 10.35 -2.08
CA THR A 28 9.83 9.11 -2.37
C THR A 28 10.18 8.61 -3.77
N CYS A 29 10.21 9.48 -4.78
CA CYS A 29 10.60 9.11 -6.14
C CYS A 29 12.04 8.57 -6.22
N ARG A 30 12.98 9.18 -5.50
CA ARG A 30 14.37 8.70 -5.44
C ARG A 30 14.48 7.36 -4.74
N GLN A 31 13.73 7.13 -3.67
CA GLN A 31 13.69 5.84 -2.98
C GLN A 31 13.11 4.74 -3.87
N VAL A 32 12.03 5.02 -4.63
CA VAL A 32 11.45 4.06 -5.59
C VAL A 32 12.50 3.65 -6.62
N LEU A 33 13.24 4.60 -7.18
CA LEU A 33 14.29 4.30 -8.15
C LEU A 33 15.43 3.46 -7.55
N ARG A 34 15.81 3.72 -6.29
CA ARG A 34 16.82 2.91 -5.58
C ARG A 34 16.34 1.49 -5.30
N LEU A 35 15.07 1.33 -4.94
CA LEU A 35 14.44 0.02 -4.73
C LEU A 35 14.47 -0.79 -6.03
N VAL A 36 14.02 -0.19 -7.14
CA VAL A 36 14.00 -0.87 -8.45
C VAL A 36 15.40 -1.23 -8.92
N ASP A 37 16.37 -0.31 -8.78
CA ASP A 37 17.79 -0.59 -9.11
C ASP A 37 18.36 -1.75 -8.29
N SER A 38 18.03 -1.81 -6.99
CA SER A 38 18.46 -2.90 -6.11
C SER A 38 17.83 -4.23 -6.53
N ALA A 39 16.52 -4.24 -6.79
CA ALA A 39 15.80 -5.43 -7.25
C ALA A 39 16.31 -5.95 -8.61
N MET A 40 16.72 -5.04 -9.51
CA MET A 40 17.35 -5.41 -10.79
C MET A 40 18.72 -6.06 -10.61
N LYS A 41 19.57 -5.51 -9.73
CA LYS A 41 20.90 -6.07 -9.42
C LYS A 41 20.82 -7.48 -8.86
N ASP A 42 19.76 -7.74 -8.11
CA ASP A 42 19.51 -9.01 -7.42
C ASP A 42 18.89 -10.11 -8.33
N GLY A 43 18.86 -9.87 -9.64
CA GLY A 43 18.37 -10.82 -10.64
C GLY A 43 16.86 -10.77 -10.86
N GLY A 44 16.21 -9.64 -10.55
CA GLY A 44 14.81 -9.38 -10.89
C GLY A 44 14.58 -9.30 -12.39
N GLY A 45 14.51 -10.45 -13.06
CA GLY A 45 14.22 -10.57 -14.49
C GLY A 45 12.74 -10.34 -14.80
N LEU A 46 12.01 -11.42 -15.10
CA LEU A 46 10.60 -11.35 -15.52
C LEU A 46 9.62 -10.90 -14.40
N ASP A 47 9.99 -11.07 -13.14
CA ASP A 47 9.11 -10.80 -11.99
C ASP A 47 9.57 -9.60 -11.14
N LEU A 48 10.25 -8.65 -11.80
CA LEU A 48 10.73 -7.43 -11.16
C LEU A 48 9.60 -6.67 -10.42
N PRO A 49 8.38 -6.50 -10.97
CA PRO A 49 7.32 -5.79 -10.25
C PRO A 49 6.91 -6.47 -8.94
N ALA A 50 6.80 -7.80 -8.91
CA ALA A 50 6.45 -8.52 -7.69
C ALA A 50 7.56 -8.40 -6.64
N ARG A 51 8.82 -8.59 -7.05
CA ARG A 51 9.96 -8.45 -6.14
C ARG A 51 10.10 -7.04 -5.58
N CYS A 52 9.82 -6.01 -6.39
CA CYS A 52 9.79 -4.65 -5.92
C CYS A 52 8.76 -4.44 -4.82
N ILE A 53 7.57 -5.03 -4.93
CA ILE A 53 6.51 -4.95 -3.91
C ILE A 53 6.93 -5.65 -2.62
N GLU A 54 7.58 -6.80 -2.69
CA GLU A 54 8.10 -7.52 -1.51
C GLU A 54 9.13 -6.69 -0.74
N LEU A 55 9.93 -5.86 -1.43
CA LEU A 55 10.96 -5.02 -0.84
C LEU A 55 10.43 -3.66 -0.34
N VAL A 56 9.20 -3.27 -0.65
CA VAL A 56 8.65 -1.96 -0.22
C VAL A 56 8.82 -1.70 1.29
N PRO A 57 8.51 -2.66 2.19
CA PRO A 57 8.63 -2.44 3.64
C PRO A 57 10.07 -2.14 4.10
N ASP A 58 11.09 -2.56 3.35
CA ASP A 58 12.50 -2.32 3.69
C ASP A 58 12.95 -0.90 3.32
N TYR A 59 12.26 -0.25 2.38
CA TYR A 59 12.59 1.08 1.86
C TYR A 59 11.66 2.18 2.38
N PHE A 60 10.42 1.85 2.73
CA PHE A 60 9.38 2.81 3.09
C PHE A 60 8.80 2.51 4.47
N ASN A 61 8.63 3.56 5.27
CA ASN A 61 7.90 3.46 6.53
C ASN A 61 6.41 3.68 6.23
N LEU A 62 5.70 2.57 6.01
CA LEU A 62 4.28 2.58 5.68
C LEU A 62 3.44 3.02 6.90
N PRO A 63 2.44 3.89 6.74
CA PRO A 63 1.51 4.19 7.82
C PRO A 63 0.88 2.91 8.36
N GLY A 64 0.81 2.81 9.68
CA GLY A 64 0.22 1.63 10.33
C GLY A 64 -1.24 1.45 9.90
N MET A 65 -1.62 0.21 9.60
CA MET A 65 -3.01 -0.13 9.32
C MET A 65 -3.84 0.04 10.60
N ASP A 66 -4.77 0.99 10.58
CA ASP A 66 -5.70 1.18 11.70
C ASP A 66 -6.81 0.12 11.60
N ILE A 67 -6.57 -1.03 12.24
CA ILE A 67 -7.53 -2.14 12.25
C ILE A 67 -8.68 -1.72 13.17
N PRO A 68 -9.94 -1.65 12.68
CA PRO A 68 -11.06 -1.29 13.52
C PRO A 68 -11.21 -2.30 14.64
N ALA A 69 -11.52 -1.82 15.84
CA ALA A 69 -11.72 -2.69 16.99
C ALA A 69 -12.76 -3.78 16.66
N PRO A 70 -12.47 -5.07 16.92
CA PRO A 70 -13.36 -6.18 16.56
C PRO A 70 -14.69 -6.17 17.33
N ILE A 71 -14.82 -5.27 18.31
CA ILE A 71 -16.00 -5.09 19.14
C ILE A 71 -16.40 -3.62 19.04
N PRO A 72 -17.21 -3.23 18.03
CA PRO A 72 -17.81 -1.90 18.04
C PRO A 72 -18.62 -1.77 19.33
N PRO A 73 -18.61 -0.59 19.99
CA PRO A 73 -19.34 -0.41 21.23
C PRO A 73 -20.82 -0.71 21.01
N LEU A 74 -21.37 -1.65 21.80
CA LEU A 74 -22.76 -2.06 21.71
C LEU A 74 -23.66 -0.92 22.15
N MET A 75 -24.16 -0.15 21.19
CA MET A 75 -25.22 0.83 21.43
C MET A 75 -26.54 0.07 21.53
N ARG A 76 -27.05 -0.11 22.76
CA ARG A 76 -28.36 -0.74 22.99
C ARG A 76 -29.45 0.18 22.41
N GLY A 77 -29.94 -0.14 21.22
CA GLY A 77 -31.06 0.57 20.62
C GLY A 77 -32.32 0.42 21.47
N HIS A 78 -32.89 1.54 21.92
CA HIS A 78 -34.23 1.55 22.49
C HIS A 78 -35.24 1.61 21.34
N LEU A 79 -35.93 0.51 21.06
CA LEU A 79 -36.94 0.44 19.98
C LEU A 79 -38.25 1.18 20.29
N GLY A 80 -38.37 1.85 21.44
CA GLY A 80 -39.43 2.83 21.70
C GLY A 80 -40.87 2.30 21.60
N TYR A 81 -41.11 1.00 21.80
CA TYR A 81 -42.47 0.48 21.85
C TYR A 81 -43.16 0.98 23.12
N TYR A 82 -44.04 1.98 22.96
CA TYR A 82 -45.00 2.37 23.99
C TYR A 82 -46.10 1.32 24.07
N PRO A 83 -46.63 1.01 25.27
CA PRO A 83 -47.83 0.19 25.38
C PRO A 83 -48.99 0.94 24.70
N HIS A 84 -49.65 0.27 23.76
CA HIS A 84 -50.98 0.68 23.31
C HIS A 84 -51.95 0.33 24.44
N ASP A 85 -52.57 1.35 25.05
CA ASP A 85 -53.76 1.21 25.88
C ASP A 85 -54.95 0.69 25.07
#